data_AF-A0AAV4ZQX2-F1
#
_entry.id   AF-A0AAV4ZQX2-F1
#
_cell.length_a   1.000
_cell.length_b   1.000
_cell.length_c   1.000
_cell.angle_alpha   90.00
_cell.angle_beta   90.00
_cell.angle_gamma   90.00
#
_symmetry.space_group_name_H-M   'P 1'
#
loop_
_entity.id
_entity.type
_entity.pdbx_description
1 polymer ?
#
loop_
_entity_poly.entity_id
_entity_poly.type
_entity_poly.pdbx_seq_one_letter_code
_entity_poly.pdbx_strand_id
1 'polypeptide(L)'
;MQRGDIFIRRDDPDSTVRVSDVVDGRVHYAPEGGGFMHAAALSKFEAGFRPETDEDRVRLHASEKGWVAGDWAEDESPVPAWLTKQLWNGFAMPAFEKDDLVEAISKGKILDTFHYAAADVFITLDNSGEPLPAFDADAEFARILEAAEDPAFYEIEIAGVPLQVDVWRGRDMALADGTSVRVYDVGAGSWTWSKTDAPEPTLSPAP
;
A
#
# COMPACT_ATOMS: atom_id res chain seq x y z
N MET A 1 26.95 12.41 -3.61
CA MET A 1 26.31 11.26 -2.97
C MET A 1 26.38 11.43 -1.47
N GLN A 2 25.22 11.54 -0.85
CA GLN A 2 25.02 11.74 0.59
C GLN A 2 23.90 10.79 1.07
N ARG A 3 23.81 10.60 2.38
CA ARG A 3 22.70 9.87 2.99
C ARG A 3 21.38 10.50 2.59
N GLY A 4 20.43 9.69 2.16
CA GLY A 4 19.10 10.10 1.71
C GLY A 4 19.00 10.36 0.21
N ASP A 5 20.11 10.51 -0.51
CA ASP A 5 20.09 10.64 -1.97
C ASP A 5 19.44 9.41 -2.61
N ILE A 6 18.59 9.64 -3.62
CA ILE A 6 17.91 8.60 -4.39
C ILE A 6 18.62 8.42 -5.73
N PHE A 7 18.85 7.16 -6.09
CA PHE A 7 19.48 6.76 -7.34
C PHE A 7 18.60 5.74 -8.06
N ILE A 8 18.69 5.74 -9.39
CA ILE A 8 17.94 4.86 -10.28
C ILE A 8 18.89 3.87 -10.92
N ARG A 9 18.49 2.60 -10.97
CA ARG A 9 19.22 1.57 -11.73
C ARG A 9 19.20 1.91 -13.22
N ARG A 10 20.35 1.78 -13.87
CA ARG A 10 20.47 2.06 -15.31
C ARG A 10 19.84 0.96 -16.17
N ASP A 11 19.83 -0.28 -15.66
CA ASP A 11 19.24 -1.46 -16.31
C ASP A 11 17.74 -1.60 -16.04
N ASP A 12 17.23 -0.91 -15.03
CA ASP A 12 15.81 -0.90 -14.64
C ASP A 12 15.41 0.51 -14.15
N PRO A 13 14.86 1.36 -15.04
CA PRO A 13 14.57 2.76 -14.72
C PRO A 13 13.41 2.95 -13.72
N ASP A 14 12.69 1.89 -13.36
CA ASP A 14 11.65 1.91 -12.33
C ASP A 14 12.19 1.46 -10.96
N SER A 15 13.40 0.90 -10.91
CA SER A 15 14.06 0.50 -9.66
C SER A 15 14.89 1.63 -9.08
N THR A 16 14.46 2.12 -7.91
CA THR A 16 15.15 3.15 -7.15
C THR A 16 15.75 2.62 -5.86
N VAL A 17 16.88 3.22 -5.46
CA VAL A 17 17.57 2.91 -4.21
C VAL A 17 17.89 4.20 -3.47
N ARG A 18 17.81 4.14 -2.14
CA ARG A 18 18.20 5.22 -1.24
C ARG A 18 19.55 4.94 -0.62
N VAL A 19 20.46 5.90 -0.68
CA VAL A 19 21.76 5.82 -0.01
C VAL A 19 21.56 5.96 1.50
N SER A 20 22.01 4.95 2.25
CA SER A 20 22.01 4.95 3.71
C SER A 20 23.23 5.67 4.26
N ASP A 21 24.41 5.35 3.74
CA ASP A 21 25.66 6.06 4.05
C ASP A 21 26.75 5.73 3.01
N VAL A 22 27.89 6.42 3.16
CA VAL A 22 29.11 6.14 2.41
C VAL A 22 30.27 6.03 3.41
N VAL A 23 30.82 4.83 3.56
CA VAL A 23 31.88 4.52 4.53
C VAL A 23 32.99 3.74 3.82
N ASP A 24 34.24 4.12 4.03
CA ASP A 24 35.43 3.45 3.46
C ASP A 24 35.37 3.21 1.95
N GLY A 25 34.84 4.19 1.19
CA GLY A 25 34.70 4.11 -0.26
C GLY A 25 33.64 3.13 -0.75
N ARG A 26 32.79 2.64 0.15
CA ARG A 26 31.63 1.80 -0.14
C ARG A 26 30.34 2.59 0.08
N VAL A 27 29.38 2.35 -0.79
CA VAL A 27 28.03 2.91 -0.70
C VAL A 27 27.14 1.84 -0.11
N HIS A 28 26.49 2.15 1.01
CA HIS A 28 25.41 1.35 1.57
C HIS A 28 24.09 1.92 1.10
N TYR A 29 23.23 1.07 0.53
CA TYR A 29 21.97 1.49 -0.07
C TYR A 29 20.92 0.39 0.06
N ALA A 30 19.66 0.77 0.02
CA ALA A 30 18.53 -0.16 0.01
C ALA A 30 17.51 0.27 -1.05
N PRO A 31 16.70 -0.64 -1.60
CA PRO A 31 15.58 -0.27 -2.46
C PRO A 31 14.63 0.71 -1.76
N GLU A 32 14.09 1.68 -2.50
CA GLU A 32 12.92 2.43 -2.03
C GLU A 32 11.75 1.43 -1.89
N GLY A 33 11.14 1.39 -0.70
CA GLY A 33 10.12 0.39 -0.36
C GLY A 33 10.59 -0.77 0.51
N GLY A 34 11.84 -0.73 0.97
CA GLY A 34 12.38 -1.70 1.92
C GLY A 34 13.05 -2.90 1.23
N GLY A 35 13.59 -3.80 2.06
CA GLY A 35 14.43 -4.92 1.62
C GLY A 35 15.84 -4.86 2.19
N PHE A 36 16.72 -5.71 1.68
CA PHE A 36 18.06 -5.87 2.22
C PHE A 36 18.95 -4.65 1.94
N MET A 37 19.77 -4.28 2.92
CA MET A 37 20.85 -3.33 2.72
C MET A 37 21.94 -3.97 1.87
N HIS A 38 22.29 -3.30 0.78
CA HIS A 38 23.37 -3.68 -0.12
C HIS A 38 24.60 -2.78 0.11
N ALA A 39 25.78 -3.32 -0.17
CA ALA A 39 27.04 -2.60 -0.08
C ALA A 39 27.87 -2.81 -1.35
N ALA A 40 28.22 -1.73 -2.05
CA ALA A 40 29.07 -1.80 -3.24
C ALA A 40 30.21 -0.80 -3.15
N ALA A 41 31.34 -1.08 -3.81
CA ALA A 41 32.36 -0.06 -4.03
C ALA A 41 31.77 1.11 -4.83
N LEU A 42 32.15 2.34 -4.52
CA LEU A 42 31.60 3.55 -5.14
C LEU A 42 31.60 3.47 -6.68
N SER A 43 32.72 3.05 -7.28
CA SER A 43 32.83 2.93 -8.75
C SER A 43 31.86 1.91 -9.35
N LYS A 44 31.60 0.79 -8.65
CA LYS A 44 30.61 -0.21 -9.09
C LYS A 44 29.19 0.34 -8.99
N PHE A 45 28.90 1.10 -7.94
CA PHE A 45 27.62 1.76 -7.78
C PHE A 45 27.39 2.80 -8.89
N GLU A 46 28.32 3.72 -9.11
CA GLU A 46 28.18 4.76 -10.15
C GLU A 46 28.08 4.19 -11.57
N ALA A 47 28.67 3.02 -11.83
CA ALA A 47 28.53 2.31 -13.10
C ALA A 47 27.11 1.74 -13.31
N GLY A 48 26.45 1.28 -12.24
CA GLY A 48 25.11 0.67 -12.30
C GLY A 48 23.96 1.65 -12.07
N PHE A 49 24.23 2.80 -11.48
CA PHE A 49 23.22 3.74 -11.00
C PHE A 49 23.45 5.15 -11.54
N ARG A 50 22.38 5.95 -11.56
CA ARG A 50 22.42 7.39 -11.83
C ARG A 50 21.59 8.14 -10.80
N PRO A 51 21.92 9.39 -10.46
CA PRO A 51 21.06 10.22 -9.62
C PRO A 51 19.64 10.31 -10.21
N GLU A 52 18.64 10.33 -9.34
CA GLU A 52 17.28 10.69 -9.71
C GLU A 52 17.24 12.13 -10.24
N THR A 53 16.48 12.36 -11.31
CA THR A 53 16.18 13.71 -11.83
C THR A 53 14.76 14.13 -11.44
N ASP A 54 14.42 15.41 -11.57
CA ASP A 54 13.04 15.87 -11.33
C ASP A 54 12.04 15.19 -12.28
N GLU A 55 12.44 14.90 -13.53
CA GLU A 55 11.62 14.15 -14.48
C GLU A 55 11.36 12.71 -14.01
N ASP A 56 12.37 12.06 -13.44
CA ASP A 56 12.21 10.74 -12.85
C ASP A 56 11.29 10.78 -11.64
N ARG A 57 11.46 11.77 -10.77
CA ARG A 57 10.59 11.92 -9.60
C ARG A 57 9.13 12.06 -10.04
N VAL A 58 8.84 12.92 -11.01
CA VAL A 58 7.49 13.06 -11.56
C VAL A 58 6.99 11.72 -12.13
N ARG A 59 7.82 11.00 -12.89
CA ARG A 59 7.46 9.72 -13.53
C ARG A 59 7.27 8.56 -12.54
N LEU A 60 8.06 8.51 -11.47
CA LEU A 60 8.04 7.46 -10.45
C LEU A 60 6.93 7.70 -9.43
N HIS A 61 6.59 8.96 -9.17
CA HIS A 61 5.44 9.33 -8.34
C HIS A 61 4.13 9.47 -9.14
N ALA A 62 4.19 9.36 -10.47
CA ALA A 62 3.00 9.32 -11.31
C ALA A 62 2.21 8.05 -10.98
N SER A 63 1.01 8.26 -10.44
CA SER A 63 0.07 7.17 -10.18
C SER A 63 -0.76 6.90 -11.43
N GLU A 64 -0.95 5.63 -11.76
CA GLU A 64 -1.84 5.19 -12.85
C GLU A 64 -3.02 4.40 -12.28
N LYS A 65 -4.20 4.53 -12.87
CA LYS A 65 -5.29 3.60 -12.57
C LYS A 65 -4.95 2.22 -13.15
N GLY A 66 -5.15 1.19 -12.36
CA GLY A 66 -4.96 -0.19 -12.74
C GLY A 66 -5.75 -1.13 -11.84
N TRP A 67 -5.36 -2.39 -11.84
CA TRP A 67 -6.03 -3.46 -11.10
C TRP A 67 -5.02 -4.20 -10.25
N VAL A 68 -5.42 -4.53 -9.03
CA VAL A 68 -4.63 -5.32 -8.08
C VAL A 68 -5.43 -6.50 -7.57
N ALA A 69 -4.72 -7.58 -7.27
CA ALA A 69 -5.22 -8.71 -6.52
C ALA A 69 -4.22 -9.03 -5.40
N GLY A 70 -4.65 -9.79 -4.41
CA GLY A 70 -3.78 -10.28 -3.35
C GLY A 70 -4.35 -11.55 -2.72
N ASP A 71 -3.53 -12.14 -1.86
CA ASP A 71 -3.79 -13.41 -1.18
C ASP A 71 -4.90 -13.35 -0.11
N TRP A 72 -5.34 -12.14 0.22
CA TRP A 72 -6.44 -11.85 1.14
C TRP A 72 -7.84 -11.95 0.49
N ALA A 73 -7.92 -12.04 -0.85
CA ALA A 73 -9.19 -12.20 -1.57
C ALA A 73 -9.47 -13.68 -1.87
N GLU A 74 -10.64 -14.20 -1.50
CA GLU A 74 -11.00 -15.62 -1.71
C GLU A 74 -10.97 -16.06 -3.18
N ASP A 75 -11.32 -15.15 -4.10
CA ASP A 75 -11.47 -15.44 -5.53
C ASP A 75 -10.37 -14.80 -6.39
N GLU A 76 -9.33 -14.23 -5.76
CA GLU A 76 -8.28 -13.42 -6.41
C GLU A 76 -8.83 -12.33 -7.35
N SER A 77 -10.09 -11.92 -7.18
CA SER A 77 -10.72 -11.00 -8.11
C SER A 77 -10.02 -9.63 -8.06
N PRO A 78 -9.71 -9.05 -9.22
CA PRO A 78 -9.09 -7.74 -9.26
C PRO A 78 -9.98 -6.66 -8.64
N VAL A 79 -9.33 -5.74 -7.92
CA VAL A 79 -9.90 -4.50 -7.36
C VAL A 79 -9.23 -3.31 -8.07
N PRO A 80 -9.99 -2.31 -8.53
CA PRO A 80 -9.41 -1.14 -9.17
C PRO A 80 -8.67 -0.29 -8.13
N ALA A 81 -7.48 0.18 -8.49
CA ALA A 81 -6.64 0.98 -7.60
C ALA A 81 -5.76 1.97 -8.38
N TRP A 82 -5.25 2.96 -7.66
CA TRP A 82 -4.13 3.77 -8.10
C TRP A 82 -2.82 3.06 -7.77
N LEU A 83 -2.04 2.77 -8.80
CA LEU A 83 -0.73 2.15 -8.70
C LEU A 83 0.31 3.25 -8.52
N THR A 84 0.79 3.39 -7.29
CA THR A 84 1.72 4.47 -6.88
C THR A 84 3.18 4.19 -7.24
N LYS A 85 3.47 3.00 -7.79
CA LYS A 85 4.81 2.40 -7.98
C LYS A 85 5.64 2.28 -6.70
N GLN A 86 5.08 2.65 -5.54
CA GLN A 86 5.68 2.39 -4.26
C GLN A 86 5.56 0.91 -3.93
N LEU A 87 6.62 0.39 -3.32
CA LEU A 87 6.68 -0.97 -2.86
C LEU A 87 6.79 -1.02 -1.33
N TRP A 88 6.32 -2.10 -0.73
CA TRP A 88 6.65 -2.47 0.65
C TRP A 88 7.13 -3.92 0.65
N ASN A 89 8.38 -4.15 1.05
CA ASN A 89 9.04 -5.46 0.97
C ASN A 89 8.97 -6.11 -0.42
N GLY A 90 8.93 -5.30 -1.48
CA GLY A 90 8.81 -5.74 -2.86
C GLY A 90 7.38 -5.93 -3.36
N PHE A 91 6.36 -5.75 -2.52
CA PHE A 91 4.94 -5.81 -2.91
C PHE A 91 4.38 -4.44 -3.24
N ALA A 92 3.40 -4.36 -4.13
CA ALA A 92 2.80 -3.08 -4.51
C ALA A 92 2.08 -2.41 -3.31
N MET A 93 2.05 -1.08 -3.29
CA MET A 93 1.25 -0.27 -2.37
C MET A 93 0.12 0.44 -3.15
N PRO A 94 -0.98 -0.26 -3.45
CA PRO A 94 -2.12 0.35 -4.11
C PRO A 94 -2.81 1.37 -3.21
N ALA A 95 -3.37 2.41 -3.83
CA ALA A 95 -4.21 3.38 -3.17
C ALA A 95 -5.62 3.35 -3.79
N PHE A 96 -6.63 3.13 -2.98
CA PHE A 96 -7.99 2.88 -3.47
C PHE A 96 -8.89 4.09 -3.29
N GLU A 97 -9.81 4.29 -4.23
CA GLU A 97 -10.92 5.23 -3.99
C GLU A 97 -11.95 4.59 -3.06
N LYS A 98 -12.73 5.44 -2.38
CA LYS A 98 -13.73 5.01 -1.41
C LYS A 98 -14.74 4.03 -2.00
N ASP A 99 -15.32 4.39 -3.15
CA ASP A 99 -16.40 3.62 -3.77
C ASP A 99 -15.88 2.27 -4.26
N ASP A 100 -14.65 2.23 -4.79
CA ASP A 100 -13.96 1.01 -5.19
C ASP A 100 -13.80 0.03 -4.00
N LEU A 101 -13.39 0.52 -2.82
CA LEU A 101 -13.27 -0.28 -1.60
C LEU A 101 -14.62 -0.75 -1.08
N VAL A 102 -15.61 0.15 -0.99
CA VAL A 102 -16.96 -0.20 -0.52
C VAL A 102 -17.57 -1.28 -1.40
N GLU A 103 -17.41 -1.17 -2.73
CA GLU A 103 -17.84 -2.20 -3.66
C GLU A 103 -17.10 -3.52 -3.43
N ALA A 104 -15.77 -3.50 -3.31
CA ALA A 104 -14.95 -4.69 -3.09
C ALA A 104 -15.31 -5.42 -1.78
N ILE A 105 -15.50 -4.67 -0.69
CA ILE A 105 -15.95 -5.19 0.61
C ILE A 105 -17.35 -5.80 0.49
N SER A 106 -18.29 -5.09 -0.15
CA SER A 106 -19.68 -5.59 -0.31
C SER A 106 -19.77 -6.89 -1.12
N LYS A 107 -18.78 -7.13 -2.00
CA LYS A 107 -18.65 -8.34 -2.81
C LYS A 107 -17.84 -9.45 -2.12
N GLY A 108 -17.39 -9.22 -0.88
CA GLY A 108 -16.58 -10.18 -0.13
C GLY A 108 -15.16 -10.34 -0.68
N LYS A 109 -14.68 -9.40 -1.51
CA LYS A 109 -13.31 -9.46 -2.05
C LYS A 109 -12.31 -9.11 -0.96
N ILE A 110 -12.58 -8.04 -0.22
CA ILE A 110 -11.77 -7.61 0.93
C ILE A 110 -12.48 -8.08 2.20
N LEU A 111 -11.89 -9.04 2.90
CA LEU A 111 -12.43 -9.57 4.14
C LEU A 111 -12.08 -8.66 5.32
N ASP A 112 -12.92 -8.77 6.36
CA ASP A 112 -12.73 -8.18 7.68
C ASP A 112 -12.35 -6.69 7.71
N THR A 113 -12.75 -5.97 6.66
CA THR A 113 -12.50 -4.56 6.47
C THR A 113 -13.82 -3.81 6.36
N PHE A 114 -13.94 -2.73 7.12
CA PHE A 114 -15.18 -2.01 7.34
C PHE A 114 -14.98 -0.53 7.08
N HIS A 115 -15.93 0.11 6.42
CA HIS A 115 -15.95 1.57 6.28
C HIS A 115 -16.73 2.20 7.44
N TYR A 116 -16.06 2.99 8.26
CA TYR A 116 -16.70 3.76 9.33
C TYR A 116 -16.97 5.20 8.87
N ALA A 117 -18.20 5.43 8.42
CA ALA A 117 -18.61 6.66 7.76
C ALA A 117 -18.48 7.93 8.63
N ALA A 118 -18.65 7.81 9.96
CA ALA A 118 -18.61 8.96 10.87
C ALA A 118 -17.21 9.63 10.91
N ALA A 119 -16.14 8.87 10.63
CA ALA A 119 -14.77 9.36 10.63
C ALA A 119 -14.10 9.31 9.24
N ASP A 120 -14.78 8.81 8.21
CA ASP A 120 -14.25 8.63 6.85
C ASP A 120 -12.93 7.82 6.85
N VAL A 121 -13.00 6.63 7.44
CA VAL A 121 -11.88 5.68 7.56
C VAL A 121 -12.31 4.28 7.19
N PHE A 122 -11.33 3.45 6.81
CA PHE A 122 -11.50 2.02 6.80
C PHE A 122 -10.78 1.41 8.00
N ILE A 123 -11.37 0.37 8.58
CA ILE A 123 -10.82 -0.37 9.72
C ILE A 123 -10.77 -1.84 9.32
N THR A 124 -9.60 -2.44 9.42
CA THR A 124 -9.41 -3.89 9.25
C THR A 124 -9.23 -4.52 10.61
N LEU A 125 -9.94 -5.63 10.86
CA LEU A 125 -9.80 -6.45 12.05
C LEU A 125 -9.26 -7.82 11.63
N ASP A 126 -8.09 -8.22 12.11
CA ASP A 126 -7.55 -9.56 11.83
C ASP A 126 -7.64 -10.46 13.07
N ASN A 127 -8.20 -11.65 12.86
CA ASN A 127 -8.32 -12.73 13.85
C ASN A 127 -7.51 -13.97 13.41
N SER A 128 -6.40 -13.75 12.69
CA SER A 128 -5.51 -14.83 12.22
C SER A 128 -6.23 -15.91 11.40
N GLY A 129 -7.21 -15.50 10.59
CA GLY A 129 -8.02 -16.38 9.75
C GLY A 129 -9.20 -17.06 10.45
N GLU A 130 -9.45 -16.79 11.72
CA GLU A 130 -10.65 -17.24 12.43
C GLU A 130 -11.81 -16.24 12.23
N PRO A 131 -13.09 -16.67 12.28
CA PRO A 131 -14.22 -15.75 12.15
C PRO A 131 -14.21 -14.65 13.22
N LEU A 132 -14.54 -13.42 12.84
CA LEU A 132 -14.71 -12.33 13.80
C LEU A 132 -15.85 -12.64 14.80
N PRO A 133 -15.71 -12.24 16.08
CA PRO A 133 -16.83 -12.31 17.02
C PRO A 133 -17.97 -11.39 16.57
N ALA A 134 -19.18 -11.60 17.10
CA ALA A 134 -20.25 -10.62 16.90
C ALA A 134 -19.98 -9.35 17.72
N PHE A 135 -20.11 -8.18 17.12
CA PHE A 135 -19.93 -6.89 17.80
C PHE A 135 -20.82 -5.79 17.21
N ASP A 136 -20.97 -4.71 17.97
CA ASP A 136 -21.63 -3.47 17.51
C ASP A 136 -20.57 -2.58 16.85
N ALA A 137 -20.63 -2.47 15.53
CA ALA A 137 -19.67 -1.71 14.74
C ALA A 137 -19.61 -0.22 15.13
N ASP A 138 -20.75 0.41 15.43
CA ASP A 138 -20.77 1.84 15.75
C ASP A 138 -20.10 2.12 17.10
N ALA A 139 -20.29 1.23 18.08
CA ALA A 139 -19.66 1.32 19.39
C ALA A 139 -18.17 0.97 19.33
N GLU A 140 -17.80 -0.13 18.67
CA GLU A 140 -16.42 -0.60 18.66
C GLU A 140 -15.52 0.26 17.77
N PHE A 141 -15.99 0.74 16.61
CA PHE A 141 -15.16 1.58 15.74
C PHE A 141 -14.84 2.94 16.37
N ALA A 142 -15.78 3.53 17.13
CA ALA A 142 -15.49 4.74 17.90
C ALA A 142 -14.38 4.49 18.94
N ARG A 143 -14.45 3.37 19.67
CA ARG A 143 -13.45 2.98 20.67
C ARG A 143 -12.08 2.68 20.04
N ILE A 144 -12.07 2.00 18.89
CA ILE A 144 -10.86 1.73 18.11
C ILE A 144 -10.18 3.04 17.72
N LEU A 145 -10.93 4.03 17.24
CA LEU A 145 -10.34 5.30 16.81
C LEU A 145 -9.76 6.12 17.95
N GLU A 146 -10.38 6.08 19.13
CA GLU A 146 -9.83 6.68 20.34
C GLU A 146 -8.52 5.98 20.74
N ALA A 147 -8.49 4.65 20.73
CA ALA A 147 -7.29 3.89 21.08
C ALA A 147 -6.15 4.08 20.06
N ALA A 148 -6.47 4.21 18.77
CA ALA A 148 -5.52 4.43 17.68
C ALA A 148 -4.87 5.84 17.69
N GLU A 149 -5.18 6.69 18.67
CA GLU A 149 -4.37 7.89 18.95
C GLU A 149 -3.00 7.52 19.53
N ASP A 150 -2.86 6.36 20.17
CA ASP A 150 -1.56 5.81 20.57
C ASP A 150 -0.87 5.16 19.35
N PRO A 151 0.31 5.63 18.92
CA PRO A 151 1.04 5.04 17.80
C PRO A 151 1.53 3.60 18.07
N ALA A 152 1.49 3.12 19.31
CA ALA A 152 1.76 1.73 19.67
C ALA A 152 0.50 0.84 19.67
N PHE A 153 -0.67 1.39 19.37
CA PHE A 153 -1.91 0.62 19.27
C PHE A 153 -1.94 -0.19 17.96
N TYR A 154 -2.08 -1.51 18.10
CA TYR A 154 -2.26 -2.44 16.99
C TYR A 154 -3.20 -3.61 17.32
N GLU A 155 -3.76 -3.66 18.54
CA GLU A 155 -4.59 -4.75 19.02
C GLU A 155 -5.70 -4.24 19.94
N ILE A 156 -6.88 -4.86 19.86
CA ILE A 156 -8.02 -4.57 20.73
C ILE A 156 -8.79 -5.84 21.08
N GLU A 157 -9.27 -5.95 22.32
CA GLU A 157 -10.18 -7.04 22.69
C GLU A 157 -11.62 -6.68 22.35
N ILE A 158 -12.30 -7.51 21.55
CA ILE A 158 -13.74 -7.42 21.25
C ILE A 158 -14.39 -8.73 21.66
N ALA A 159 -15.40 -8.66 22.53
CA ALA A 159 -16.13 -9.84 23.04
C ALA A 159 -15.20 -10.96 23.59
N GLY A 160 -14.07 -10.59 24.21
CA GLY A 160 -13.10 -11.54 24.76
C GLY A 160 -12.12 -12.13 23.75
N VAL A 161 -12.13 -11.65 22.50
CA VAL A 161 -11.19 -12.06 21.44
C VAL A 161 -10.22 -10.91 21.16
N PRO A 162 -8.90 -11.10 21.28
CA PRO A 162 -7.92 -10.12 20.85
C PRO A 162 -7.84 -10.10 19.33
N LEU A 163 -8.04 -8.93 18.73
CA LEU A 163 -8.00 -8.71 17.29
C LEU A 163 -6.89 -7.72 16.96
N GLN A 164 -6.12 -8.02 15.92
CA GLN A 164 -5.21 -7.02 15.35
C GLN A 164 -6.03 -5.96 14.61
N VAL A 165 -5.59 -4.71 14.67
CA VAL A 165 -6.33 -3.58 14.13
C VAL A 165 -5.44 -2.72 13.25
N ASP A 166 -5.87 -2.53 12.02
CA ASP A 166 -5.32 -1.50 11.13
C ASP A 166 -6.36 -0.42 10.86
N VAL A 167 -5.97 0.85 11.00
CA VAL A 167 -6.82 2.02 10.71
C VAL A 167 -6.29 2.76 9.49
N TRP A 168 -7.06 2.70 8.40
CA TRP A 168 -6.72 3.28 7.11
C TRP A 168 -7.43 4.63 6.94
N ARG A 169 -6.72 5.71 7.26
CA ARG A 169 -7.23 7.07 7.09
C ARG A 169 -7.10 7.50 5.63
N GLY A 170 -8.12 8.18 5.12
CA GLY A 170 -8.05 8.76 3.78
C GLY A 170 -6.96 9.84 3.71
N ARG A 171 -6.29 9.93 2.56
CA ARG A 171 -5.36 11.01 2.20
C ARG A 171 -5.65 11.53 0.80
N ASP A 172 -5.19 12.74 0.53
CA ASP A 172 -5.28 13.31 -0.82
C ASP A 172 -4.05 12.90 -1.61
N MET A 173 -4.26 12.40 -2.82
CA MET A 173 -3.22 12.02 -3.76
C MET A 173 -3.28 12.93 -4.97
N ALA A 174 -2.16 13.60 -5.26
CA ALA A 174 -2.03 14.42 -6.45
C ALA A 174 -1.90 13.54 -7.71
N LEU A 175 -2.61 13.91 -8.76
CA LEU A 175 -2.56 13.28 -10.07
C LEU A 175 -1.68 14.09 -11.02
N ALA A 176 -1.21 13.44 -12.09
CA ALA A 176 -0.31 14.06 -13.07
C ALA A 176 -0.92 15.25 -13.81
N ASP A 177 -2.25 15.32 -13.90
CA ASP A 177 -2.99 16.44 -14.49
C ASP A 177 -3.17 17.64 -13.54
N GLY A 178 -2.61 17.56 -12.32
CA GLY A 178 -2.70 18.58 -11.29
C GLY A 178 -3.98 18.52 -10.44
N THR A 179 -4.88 17.57 -10.70
CA THR A 179 -6.02 17.31 -9.84
C THR A 179 -5.62 16.47 -8.62
N SER A 180 -6.53 16.33 -7.66
CA SER A 180 -6.33 15.50 -6.47
C SER A 180 -7.50 14.56 -6.29
N VAL A 181 -7.21 13.32 -5.87
CA VAL A 181 -8.21 12.30 -5.54
C VAL A 181 -8.03 11.85 -4.09
N ARG A 182 -9.14 11.60 -3.40
CA ARG A 182 -9.14 11.05 -2.03
C ARG A 182 -8.96 9.54 -2.11
N VAL A 183 -7.90 9.03 -1.48
CA VAL A 183 -7.55 7.60 -1.52
C VAL A 183 -7.26 7.03 -0.14
N TYR A 184 -7.32 5.71 -0.06
CA TYR A 184 -7.08 4.93 1.14
C TYR A 184 -6.06 3.84 0.82
N ASP A 185 -5.04 3.71 1.65
CA ASP A 185 -3.96 2.74 1.47
C ASP A 185 -4.29 1.41 2.17
N VAL A 186 -5.53 0.91 2.05
CA VAL A 186 -5.99 -0.32 2.73
C VAL A 186 -5.06 -1.48 2.41
N GLY A 187 -4.55 -2.14 3.45
CA GLY A 187 -3.64 -3.28 3.35
C GLY A 187 -2.23 -2.92 2.86
N ALA A 188 -1.93 -1.64 2.61
CA ALA A 188 -0.59 -1.24 2.17
C ALA A 188 0.40 -1.43 3.33
N GLY A 189 1.39 -2.30 3.12
CA GLY A 189 2.36 -2.64 4.15
C GLY A 189 1.93 -3.73 5.14
N SER A 190 0.71 -4.25 4.99
CA SER A 190 0.23 -5.42 5.76
C SER A 190 0.00 -6.63 4.84
N TRP A 191 -0.39 -6.40 3.59
CA TRP A 191 -0.78 -7.45 2.64
C TRP A 191 0.14 -7.51 1.43
N THR A 192 0.13 -8.67 0.77
CA THR A 192 0.83 -8.84 -0.49
C THR A 192 -0.08 -8.46 -1.67
N TRP A 193 0.34 -7.45 -2.42
CA TRP A 193 -0.40 -6.96 -3.58
C TRP A 193 0.37 -7.24 -4.86
N SER A 194 -0.35 -7.75 -5.85
CA SER A 194 0.16 -7.97 -7.21
C SER A 194 -0.69 -7.19 -8.22
N LYS A 195 -0.01 -6.51 -9.15
CA LYS A 195 -0.67 -5.94 -10.34
C LYS A 195 -1.21 -7.08 -11.18
N THR A 196 -2.44 -6.93 -11.66
CA THR A 196 -3.10 -7.91 -12.52
C THR A 196 -3.80 -7.21 -13.69
N ASP A 197 -4.28 -8.00 -14.64
CA ASP A 197 -5.05 -7.51 -15.77
C ASP A 197 -6.46 -7.11 -15.34
N ALA A 198 -7.10 -6.27 -16.16
CA ALA A 198 -8.50 -5.92 -15.94
C ALA A 198 -9.38 -7.19 -16.00
N PRO A 199 -10.44 -7.28 -15.19
CA PRO A 199 -11.38 -8.38 -15.28
C PRO A 199 -12.00 -8.40 -16.68
N GLU A 200 -12.22 -9.60 -17.24
CA GLU A 200 -12.93 -9.72 -18.51
C GLU A 200 -14.33 -9.08 -18.37
N PRO A 201 -14.77 -8.28 -19.37
CA PRO A 201 -16.11 -7.73 -19.33
C PRO A 201 -17.10 -8.89 -19.30
N THR A 202 -17.94 -8.97 -18.26
CA THR A 202 -19.03 -9.94 -18.21
C THR A 202 -19.89 -9.75 -19.44
N LEU A 203 -19.82 -10.71 -20.37
CA LEU A 203 -20.77 -10.80 -21.47
C LEU A 203 -22.15 -10.94 -20.84
N SER A 204 -22.98 -9.89 -20.95
CA SER A 204 -24.39 -10.00 -20.57
C SER A 204 -24.97 -11.24 -21.25
N PRO A 205 -25.71 -12.09 -20.52
CA PRO A 205 -26.46 -13.15 -21.19
C PRO A 205 -27.36 -12.48 -22.22
N ALA A 206 -27.24 -12.93 -23.48
CA ALA A 206 -28.09 -12.45 -24.55
C ALA A 206 -29.57 -12.65 -24.14
N PRO A 207 -30.45 -11.69 -24.48
CA PRO A 207 -31.86 -11.72 -24.09
C PRO A 207 -32.61 -12.96 -24.60
#